data_AF-F8P7A4-F1
#
_entry.id   AF-F8P7A4-F1
#
_cell.length_a   1.000
_cell.length_b   1.000
_cell.length_c   1.000
_cell.angle_alpha   90.00
_cell.angle_beta   90.00
_cell.angle_gamma   90.00
#
_symmetry.space_group_name_H-M   'P 1'
#
loop_
_entity.id
_entity.type
_entity.pdbx_description
1 polymer ?
#
loop_
_entity_poly.entity_id
_entity_poly.type
_entity_poly.pdbx_seq_one_letter_code
_entity_poly.pdbx_strand_id
1 'polypeptide(L)'
;MLVAVPQSFANDLIIRRVFSVVGYTILVWDFILTLSREIHYIWAPKMSTVNLVFLANRYANLICQTVIIMQELAIIRAPSHQFCSNFKSFMAIYIIVSTESIHILVLLRAWVFWGCERQKAAILVTIYGVYILGIVGVTAWCMSVPRGRPWAPVFIQLRHTRGLSGS
;
A
#
# COMPACT_ATOMS: atom_id res chain seq x y z
N MET A 1 -24.88 -21.88 12.24
CA MET A 1 -24.62 -22.03 10.79
C MET A 1 -23.16 -21.78 10.53
N LEU A 2 -22.38 -22.83 10.23
CA LEU A 2 -21.03 -22.65 9.70
C LEU A 2 -21.19 -22.35 8.21
N VAL A 3 -20.96 -21.10 7.82
CA VAL A 3 -20.91 -20.71 6.41
C VAL A 3 -19.73 -21.46 5.79
N ALA A 4 -19.99 -22.37 4.84
CA ALA A 4 -18.94 -23.04 4.09
C ALA A 4 -18.23 -21.98 3.22
N VAL A 5 -16.97 -21.72 3.54
CA VAL A 5 -16.13 -20.78 2.78
C VAL A 5 -15.64 -21.47 1.51
N PRO A 6 -15.72 -20.84 0.32
CA PRO A 6 -15.18 -21.41 -0.91
C PRO A 6 -13.66 -21.66 -0.79
N GLN A 7 -13.19 -22.82 -1.24
CA GLN A 7 -11.77 -23.19 -1.16
C GLN A 7 -10.83 -22.19 -1.87
N SER A 8 -11.30 -21.59 -2.97
CA SER A 8 -10.56 -20.53 -3.70
C SER A 8 -10.27 -19.33 -2.80
N PHE A 9 -11.27 -18.87 -2.05
CA PHE A 9 -11.12 -17.75 -1.13
C PHE A 9 -10.14 -18.05 0.01
N ALA A 10 -10.17 -19.28 0.53
CA ALA A 10 -9.20 -19.71 1.55
C ALA A 10 -7.76 -19.69 1.00
N ASN A 11 -7.55 -20.17 -0.23
CA ASN A 11 -6.25 -20.15 -0.89
C ASN A 11 -5.74 -18.72 -1.12
N ASP A 12 -6.60 -17.81 -1.60
CA ASP A 12 -6.25 -16.41 -1.84
C ASP A 12 -5.80 -15.71 -0.54
N LEU A 13 -6.47 -16.00 0.59
CA LEU A 13 -6.09 -15.47 1.89
C LEU A 13 -4.73 -16.00 2.37
N ILE A 14 -4.45 -17.28 2.15
CA ILE A 14 -3.16 -17.88 2.51
C ILE A 14 -2.04 -17.26 1.69
N ILE A 15 -2.22 -17.17 0.37
CA ILE A 15 -1.24 -16.56 -0.54
C ILE A 15 -0.92 -15.15 -0.07
N ARG A 16 -1.96 -14.32 0.15
CA ARG A 16 -1.78 -12.95 0.62
C ARG A 16 -0.99 -12.90 1.93
N ARG A 17 -1.34 -13.72 2.93
CA ARG A 17 -0.65 -13.74 4.23
C ARG A 17 0.82 -14.13 4.07
N VAL A 18 1.13 -15.12 3.24
CA VAL A 18 2.52 -15.54 2.97
C VAL A 18 3.31 -14.38 2.35
N PHE A 19 2.77 -13.74 1.31
CA PHE A 19 3.41 -12.58 0.68
C PHE A 19 3.62 -11.42 1.65
N SER A 20 2.63 -11.12 2.51
CA SER A 20 2.77 -10.10 3.55
C SER A 20 3.92 -10.40 4.51
N VAL A 21 4.03 -11.65 4.99
CA VAL A 21 5.08 -12.08 5.94
C VAL A 21 6.46 -12.07 5.28
N VAL A 22 6.57 -12.53 4.03
CA VAL A 22 7.82 -12.50 3.27
C VAL A 22 8.23 -11.05 2.99
N GLY A 23 7.30 -10.20 2.57
CA GLY A 23 7.57 -8.77 2.35
C GLY A 23 8.01 -8.07 3.63
N TYR A 24 7.36 -8.36 4.75
CA TYR A 24 7.72 -7.81 6.06
C TYR A 24 9.11 -8.26 6.53
N THR A 25 9.47 -9.53 6.37
CA THR A 25 10.79 -10.04 6.74
C THR A 25 11.90 -9.40 5.92
N ILE A 26 11.69 -9.22 4.60
CA ILE A 26 12.64 -8.48 3.75
C ILE A 26 12.77 -7.02 4.20
N LEU A 27 11.66 -6.37 4.56
CA LEU A 27 11.66 -4.98 5.03
C LEU A 27 12.43 -4.83 6.36
N VAL A 28 12.23 -5.74 7.31
CA VAL A 28 12.98 -5.75 8.58
C VAL A 28 14.46 -6.03 8.33
N TRP A 29 14.76 -6.95 7.41
CA TRP A 29 16.14 -7.26 7.04
C TRP A 29 16.88 -6.05 6.45
N ASP A 30 16.26 -5.34 5.50
CA ASP A 30 16.81 -4.10 4.94
C ASP A 30 17.03 -3.05 6.04
N PHE A 31 16.07 -2.92 6.96
CA PHE A 31 16.17 -2.02 8.10
C PHE A 31 17.41 -2.29 8.95
N ILE A 32 17.64 -3.55 9.35
CA ILE A 32 18.80 -3.95 10.16
C ILE A 32 20.11 -3.62 9.43
N LEU A 33 20.19 -3.91 8.13
CA LEU A 33 21.40 -3.66 7.34
C LEU A 33 21.73 -2.17 7.19
N THR A 34 20.73 -1.31 7.13
CA THR A 34 20.95 0.14 7.00
C THR A 34 21.14 0.84 8.34
N LEU A 35 20.62 0.28 9.44
CA LEU A 35 20.58 0.93 10.75
C LEU A 35 21.96 1.40 11.24
N SER A 36 22.99 0.57 11.07
CA SER A 36 24.36 0.94 11.47
C SER A 36 24.86 2.20 10.76
N ARG A 37 24.60 2.32 9.46
CA ARG A 37 24.94 3.51 8.68
C ARG A 37 24.08 4.72 9.09
N GLU A 38 22.80 4.51 9.33
CA GLU A 38 21.88 5.59 9.72
C GLU A 38 22.28 6.24 11.04
N ILE A 39 22.66 5.44 12.04
CA ILE A 39 23.11 5.95 13.33
C ILE A 39 24.39 6.79 13.16
N HIS A 40 25.34 6.33 12.35
CA HIS A 40 26.58 7.07 12.13
C HIS A 40 26.41 8.35 11.32
N TYR A 41 25.59 8.35 10.26
CA TYR A 41 25.52 9.46 9.31
C TYR A 41 24.34 10.41 9.52
N ILE A 42 23.19 9.90 9.99
CA ILE A 42 21.95 10.68 10.11
C ILE A 42 21.81 11.23 11.54
N TRP A 43 22.14 10.43 12.56
CA TRP A 43 21.89 10.79 13.96
C TRP A 43 22.98 11.67 14.57
N ALA A 44 24.20 11.67 14.01
CA ALA A 44 25.36 12.30 14.65
C ALA A 44 25.60 13.79 14.31
N PRO A 45 25.45 14.31 13.07
CA PRO A 45 26.01 15.65 12.79
C PRO A 45 25.04 16.80 13.10
N LYS A 46 23.83 16.82 12.50
CA LYS A 46 22.75 17.81 12.74
C LYS A 46 21.43 17.24 12.19
N MET A 47 20.41 17.05 13.02
CA MET A 47 19.09 16.60 12.58
C MET A 47 18.38 17.72 11.78
N SER A 48 18.63 17.77 10.48
CA SER A 48 17.88 18.62 9.54
C SER A 48 16.42 18.18 9.48
N THR A 49 15.50 19.12 9.20
CA THR A 49 14.08 18.84 8.98
C THR A 49 13.87 17.72 7.95
N VAL A 50 14.70 17.67 6.91
CA VAL A 50 14.65 16.62 5.88
C VAL A 50 14.99 15.25 6.45
N ASN A 51 16.00 15.17 7.31
CA ASN A 51 16.40 13.93 7.98
C ASN A 51 15.31 13.44 8.94
N LEU A 52 14.65 14.37 9.65
CA LEU A 52 13.54 14.02 10.54
C LEU A 52 12.33 13.49 9.78
N VAL A 53 11.95 14.12 8.67
CA VAL A 53 10.83 13.66 7.82
C VAL A 53 11.15 12.29 7.21
N PHE A 54 12.39 12.08 6.75
CA PHE A 54 12.85 10.78 6.27
C PHE A 54 12.76 9.70 7.35
N LEU A 55 13.29 9.99 8.55
CA LEU A 55 13.25 9.05 9.67
C LEU A 55 11.80 8.75 10.09
N ALA A 56 10.96 9.78 10.19
CA ALA A 56 9.56 9.62 10.54
C ALA A 56 8.82 8.73 9.53
N ASN A 57 9.00 8.95 8.22
CA ASN A 57 8.38 8.11 7.20
C ASN A 57 8.86 6.65 7.32
N ARG A 58 10.17 6.44 7.46
CA ARG A 58 10.76 5.11 7.54
C ARG A 58 10.27 4.31 8.76
N TYR A 59 10.33 4.91 9.94
CA TYR A 59 9.97 4.23 11.18
C TYR A 59 8.45 4.12 11.35
N ALA A 60 7.67 5.11 10.90
CA ALA A 60 6.21 5.01 10.88
C ALA A 60 5.76 3.85 9.98
N ASN A 61 6.34 3.71 8.78
CA ASN A 61 6.03 2.60 7.90
C ASN A 61 6.36 1.24 8.53
N LEU A 62 7.52 1.11 9.18
CA LEU A 62 7.89 -0.12 9.90
C LEU A 62 6.88 -0.48 11.01
N ILE A 63 6.49 0.50 11.81
CA ILE A 63 5.52 0.31 12.90
C ILE A 63 4.14 -0.06 12.35
N CYS A 64 3.64 0.70 11.37
CA CYS A 64 2.33 0.45 10.76
C CYS A 64 2.28 -0.92 10.06
N GLN A 65 3.33 -1.31 9.34
CA GLN A 65 3.42 -2.64 8.73
C GLN A 65 3.39 -3.75 9.79
N THR A 66 4.07 -3.54 10.92
CA THR A 66 4.06 -4.49 12.04
C THR A 66 2.64 -4.68 12.57
N VAL A 67 1.89 -3.60 12.80
CA VAL A 67 0.49 -3.66 13.25
C VAL A 67 -0.39 -4.43 12.25
N ILE A 68 -0.20 -4.19 10.96
CA ILE A 68 -0.94 -4.88 9.90
C ILE A 68 -0.67 -6.39 9.93
N ILE A 69 0.60 -6.80 10.00
CA ILE A 69 0.98 -8.22 10.08
C ILE A 69 0.42 -8.87 11.33
N MET A 70 0.50 -8.20 12.48
CA MET A 70 -0.05 -8.70 13.74
C MET A 70 -1.57 -8.95 13.65
N GLN A 71 -2.28 -8.12 12.89
CA GLN A 71 -3.70 -8.33 12.63
C GLN A 71 -3.95 -9.44 11.60
N GLU A 72 -3.14 -9.55 10.55
CA GLU A 72 -3.26 -10.62 9.54
C GLU A 72 -2.96 -12.02 10.11
N LEU A 73 -2.07 -12.10 11.11
CA LEU A 73 -1.76 -13.31 11.88
C LEU A 73 -2.76 -13.60 13.00
N ALA A 74 -3.82 -12.78 13.13
CA ALA A 74 -4.85 -12.88 14.17
C ALA A 74 -4.30 -12.82 15.62
N ILE A 75 -3.13 -12.20 15.80
CA ILE A 75 -2.55 -11.90 17.12
C ILE A 75 -3.36 -10.76 17.75
N ILE A 76 -3.67 -9.73 16.96
CA ILE A 76 -4.62 -8.68 17.33
C ILE A 76 -5.96 -8.99 16.66
N ARG A 77 -6.99 -9.28 17.46
CA ARG A 77 -8.34 -9.55 16.96
C ARG A 77 -9.15 -8.27 16.92
N ALA A 78 -9.96 -8.11 15.87
CA ALA A 78 -10.90 -7.00 15.74
C ALA A 78 -12.07 -7.19 16.72
N PRO A 79 -12.21 -6.37 17.78
CA PRO A 79 -13.25 -6.57 18.79
C PRO A 79 -14.62 -6.04 18.36
N SER A 80 -14.69 -5.17 17.33
CA SER A 80 -15.92 -4.51 16.91
C SER A 80 -16.01 -4.29 15.39
N HIS A 81 -17.24 -4.15 14.88
CA HIS A 81 -17.50 -3.81 13.49
C HIS A 81 -16.93 -2.42 13.13
N GLN A 82 -16.99 -1.46 14.06
CA GLN A 82 -16.42 -0.13 13.86
C GLN A 82 -14.90 -0.19 13.67
N PHE A 83 -14.21 -1.02 14.47
CA PHE A 83 -12.77 -1.23 14.30
C PHE A 83 -12.45 -1.79 12.91
N CYS A 84 -13.24 -2.75 12.40
CA CYS A 84 -13.05 -3.28 11.04
C CYS A 84 -13.21 -2.20 9.96
N SER A 85 -14.21 -1.32 10.08
CA SER A 85 -14.42 -0.23 9.12
C SER A 85 -13.26 0.78 9.17
N ASN A 86 -12.86 1.21 10.36
CA ASN A 86 -11.78 2.17 10.54
C ASN A 86 -10.44 1.58 10.08
N PHE A 87 -10.18 0.31 10.38
CA PHE A 87 -8.95 -0.38 9.99
C PHE A 87 -8.84 -0.55 8.47
N LYS A 88 -9.96 -0.80 7.79
CA LYS A 88 -9.99 -0.81 6.32
C LYS A 88 -9.59 0.54 5.73
N SER A 89 -10.16 1.63 6.23
CA SER A 89 -9.79 2.99 5.79
C SER A 89 -8.33 3.31 6.12
N PHE A 90 -7.87 2.93 7.31
CA PHE A 90 -6.47 3.09 7.73
C PHE A 90 -5.52 2.37 6.77
N MET A 91 -5.77 1.09 6.43
CA MET A 91 -4.93 0.34 5.50
C MET A 91 -4.91 0.97 4.10
N ALA A 92 -6.04 1.46 3.61
CA ALA A 92 -6.12 2.12 2.30
C ALA A 92 -5.31 3.43 2.26
N ILE A 93 -5.36 4.24 3.32
CA ILE A 93 -4.56 5.47 3.41
C ILE A 93 -3.07 5.11 3.57
N TYR A 94 -2.76 4.15 4.43
CA TYR A 94 -1.40 3.71 4.70
C TYR A 94 -0.69 3.18 3.44
N ILE A 95 -1.36 2.35 2.64
CA ILE A 95 -0.73 1.78 1.43
C ILE A 95 -0.39 2.88 0.41
N ILE A 96 -1.25 3.90 0.29
CA ILE A 96 -1.00 5.06 -0.58
C ILE A 96 0.23 5.81 -0.07
N VAL A 97 0.22 6.26 1.19
CA VAL A 97 1.34 7.03 1.77
C VAL A 97 2.67 6.30 1.66
N SER A 98 2.66 4.98 1.92
CA SER A 98 3.85 4.13 1.81
C SER A 98 4.34 4.00 0.38
N THR A 99 3.42 3.90 -0.58
CA THR A 99 3.74 3.78 -2.00
C THR A 99 4.28 5.10 -2.54
N GLU A 100 3.69 6.24 -2.16
CA GLU A 100 4.13 7.56 -2.61
C GLU A 100 5.55 7.90 -2.15
N SER A 101 5.95 7.47 -0.95
CA SER A 101 7.32 7.75 -0.48
C SER A 101 8.38 7.06 -1.35
N ILE A 102 8.12 5.83 -1.81
CA ILE A 102 9.01 5.11 -2.73
C ILE A 102 9.07 5.81 -4.09
N HIS A 103 7.92 6.23 -4.63
CA HIS A 103 7.87 6.90 -5.94
C HIS A 103 8.63 8.23 -5.92
N ILE A 104 8.51 9.03 -4.85
CA ILE A 104 9.29 10.26 -4.69
C ILE A 104 10.79 9.97 -4.73
N LEU A 105 11.25 8.94 -4.00
CA LEU A 105 12.67 8.56 -3.98
C LEU A 105 13.18 8.11 -5.36
N VAL A 106 12.38 7.34 -6.10
CA VAL A 106 12.71 6.89 -7.46
C VAL A 106 12.78 8.09 -8.42
N LEU A 107 11.81 9.01 -8.34
CA LEU A 107 11.77 10.23 -9.16
C LEU A 107 12.96 11.16 -8.86
N LEU A 108 13.33 11.32 -7.59
CA LEU A 108 14.50 12.10 -7.19
C LEU A 108 15.78 11.53 -7.80
N ARG A 109 15.95 10.20 -7.76
CA ARG A 109 17.11 9.54 -8.38
C ARG A 109 17.12 9.69 -9.90
N ALA A 110 15.97 9.52 -10.54
CA ALA A 110 15.84 9.72 -11.99
C ALA A 110 16.16 11.16 -12.39
N TRP A 111 15.72 12.14 -11.60
CA TRP A 111 16.02 13.56 -11.85
C TRP A 111 17.51 13.88 -11.77
N VAL A 112 18.21 13.33 -10.77
CA VAL A 112 19.68 13.48 -10.66
C VAL A 112 20.38 12.84 -11.85
N PHE A 113 19.95 11.64 -12.27
CA PHE A 113 20.51 10.96 -13.43
C PHE A 113 20.38 11.76 -14.74
N TRP A 114 19.30 12.53 -14.89
CA TRP A 114 19.06 13.36 -16.07
C TRP A 114 19.68 14.76 -16.02
N GLY A 115 20.62 15.00 -15.11
CA GLY A 115 21.40 16.23 -15.06
C GLY A 115 20.67 17.41 -14.40
N CYS A 116 19.68 17.15 -13.53
CA CYS A 116 18.96 18.16 -12.76
C CYS A 116 18.27 19.27 -13.59
N GLU A 117 17.99 19.00 -14.88
CA GLU A 117 17.35 19.98 -15.76
C GLU A 117 15.91 20.27 -15.31
N ARG A 118 15.55 21.56 -15.23
CA ARG A 118 14.22 22.02 -14.76
C ARG A 118 13.09 21.58 -15.68
N GLN A 119 13.33 21.46 -16.98
CA GLN A 119 12.34 20.98 -17.94
C GLN A 119 11.95 19.52 -17.67
N LYS A 120 12.94 18.65 -17.47
CA LYS A 120 12.71 17.24 -17.14
C LYS A 120 12.05 17.08 -15.77
N ALA A 121 12.44 17.92 -14.80
CA ALA A 121 11.76 17.99 -13.50
C ALA A 121 10.28 18.35 -13.63
N ALA A 122 9.95 19.37 -14.44
CA ALA A 122 8.57 19.80 -14.65
C ALA A 122 7.73 18.67 -15.26
N ILE A 123 8.26 17.98 -16.28
CA ILE A 123 7.58 16.83 -16.91
C ILE A 123 7.33 15.72 -15.87
N LEU A 124 8.34 15.35 -15.08
CA LEU A 124 8.20 14.33 -14.03
C LEU A 124 7.14 14.71 -13.00
N VAL A 125 7.17 15.97 -12.52
CA VAL A 125 6.21 16.47 -11.53
C VAL A 125 4.79 16.50 -12.09
N THR A 126 4.61 16.89 -13.35
CA THR A 126 3.29 16.89 -14.00
C THR A 126 2.74 15.48 -14.13
N ILE A 127 3.53 14.53 -14.65
CA ILE A 127 3.10 13.13 -14.81
C ILE A 127 2.78 12.52 -13.44
N TYR A 128 3.63 12.74 -12.45
CA TYR A 128 3.43 12.24 -11.09
C TYR A 128 2.20 12.87 -10.41
N GLY A 129 1.95 14.16 -10.61
CA GLY A 129 0.77 14.85 -10.11
C GLY A 129 -0.53 14.26 -10.68
N VAL A 130 -0.56 13.99 -11.99
CA VAL A 130 -1.71 13.33 -12.63
C VAL A 130 -1.93 11.92 -12.07
N TYR A 131 -0.84 11.16 -11.86
CA TYR A 131 -0.89 9.83 -11.26
C TYR A 131 -1.48 9.86 -9.83
N ILE A 132 -1.02 10.76 -8.96
CA ILE A 132 -1.56 10.90 -7.59
C ILE A 132 -3.05 11.25 -7.63
N LEU A 133 -3.44 12.22 -8.45
CA LEU A 133 -4.84 12.62 -8.56
C LEU A 133 -5.73 11.46 -9.03
N GLY A 134 -5.23 10.65 -9.97
CA GLY A 134 -5.90 9.43 -10.42
C GLY A 134 -6.09 8.42 -9.29
N ILE A 135 -5.03 8.10 -8.54
CA ILE A 135 -5.11 7.13 -7.44
C ILE A 135 -6.04 7.59 -6.32
N VAL A 136 -5.92 8.86 -5.90
CA VAL A 136 -6.77 9.42 -4.84
C VAL A 136 -8.23 9.43 -5.29
N GLY A 137 -8.50 9.83 -6.54
CA GLY A 137 -9.84 9.83 -7.12
C GLY A 137 -10.45 8.44 -7.17
N VAL A 138 -9.73 7.44 -7.68
CA VAL A 138 -10.19 6.04 -7.75
C VAL A 138 -10.42 5.47 -6.36
N THR A 139 -9.52 5.73 -5.40
CA THR A 139 -9.68 5.21 -4.03
C THR A 139 -10.87 5.84 -3.33
N ALA A 140 -11.05 7.16 -3.44
CA ALA A 140 -12.21 7.87 -2.89
C ALA A 140 -13.51 7.35 -3.51
N TRP A 141 -13.51 7.09 -4.82
CA TRP A 141 -14.63 6.45 -5.51
C TRP A 141 -14.92 5.05 -4.97
N CYS A 142 -13.90 4.18 -4.87
CA CYS A 142 -14.07 2.83 -4.34
C CYS A 142 -14.60 2.82 -2.89
N MET A 143 -14.24 3.82 -2.08
CA MET A 143 -14.74 3.96 -0.71
C MET A 143 -16.19 4.46 -0.65
N SER A 144 -16.67 5.22 -1.63
CA SER A 144 -18.03 5.77 -1.67
C SER A 144 -19.08 4.80 -2.24
N VAL A 145 -18.65 3.78 -3.00
CA VAL A 145 -19.58 2.77 -3.53
C VAL A 145 -20.17 1.91 -2.41
N PRO A 146 -21.52 1.80 -2.30
CA PRO A 146 -22.17 0.94 -1.31
C PRO A 146 -21.79 -0.53 -1.47
N ARG A 147 -21.43 -1.18 -0.36
CA ARG A 147 -21.10 -2.62 -0.31
C ARG A 147 -22.33 -3.42 -0.71
N GLY A 148 -22.28 -4.08 -1.86
CA GLY A 148 -23.39 -4.89 -2.38
C GLY A 148 -23.64 -4.75 -3.89
N ARG A 149 -23.02 -3.76 -4.56
CA ARG A 149 -22.99 -3.74 -6.02
C ARG A 149 -21.94 -4.75 -6.52
N PRO A 150 -22.30 -5.72 -7.38
CA PRO A 150 -21.34 -6.65 -7.93
C PRO A 150 -20.33 -5.86 -8.77
N TRP A 151 -19.07 -5.83 -8.31
CA TRP A 151 -17.92 -5.35 -9.08
C TRP A 151 -17.51 -6.37 -10.15
N ALA A 152 -18.48 -6.96 -10.83
CA ALA A 152 -18.18 -7.61 -12.08
C ALA A 152 -17.80 -6.47 -13.05
N PRO A 153 -16.58 -6.44 -13.63
CA PRO A 153 -16.39 -5.64 -14.83
C PRO A 153 -17.53 -6.01 -15.78
N VAL A 154 -18.13 -5.02 -16.45
CA VAL A 154 -19.29 -5.19 -17.35
C VAL A 154 -19.12 -6.41 -18.29
N PHE A 155 -17.87 -6.76 -18.62
CA PHE A 155 -17.46 -7.93 -19.39
C PHE A 155 -17.77 -9.32 -18.79
N ILE A 156 -17.84 -9.51 -17.47
CA ILE A 156 -18.12 -10.82 -16.86
C ILE A 156 -19.63 -11.11 -16.79
N GLN A 157 -20.48 -10.09 -16.58
CA GLN A 157 -21.94 -10.27 -16.58
C GLN A 157 -22.48 -10.72 -17.95
N LEU A 158 -21.88 -10.24 -19.04
CA LEU A 158 -22.27 -10.66 -20.40
C LEU A 158 -21.90 -12.10 -20.75
N ARG A 159 -20.97 -12.74 -20.02
CA ARG A 159 -20.62 -14.15 -20.25
C ARG A 159 -21.63 -15.10 -19.61
N HIS A 160 -22.26 -14.73 -18.50
CA HIS A 160 -23.23 -15.58 -17.81
C HIS A 160 -24.61 -15.58 -18.51
N THR A 161 -25.00 -14.47 -19.16
CA THR A 161 -26.31 -14.41 -19.87
C THR A 161 -26.31 -15.06 -21.24
N ARG A 162 -25.15 -15.20 -21.92
CA ARG A 162 -25.05 -15.89 -23.22
C ARG A 162 -25.00 -17.42 -23.12
N GLY A 163 -24.76 -17.98 -21.93
CA GLY A 163 -24.72 -19.44 -21.72
C GLY A 163 -26.08 -20.11 -21.46
N LEU A 164 -27.17 -19.33 -21.32
CA LEU A 164 -28.50 -19.84 -20.94
C LEU A 164 -29.58 -19.63 -22.02
N SER A 165 -29.21 -19.18 -23.22
CA SER A 165 -30.14 -19.02 -24.36
C SER A 165 -29.83 -19.98 -25.52
N GLY A 166 -29.08 -21.05 -25.26
CA GLY A 166 -28.64 -22.03 -26.26
C GLY A 166 -28.71 -23.45 -25.71
N SER A 167 -29.88 -23.87 -25.27
CA SER A 167 -30.26 -25.27 -25.03
C SER A 167 -31.76 -25.41 -25.16
#